data_AF-A0A1Z4NB16-F1
#
_entry.id   AF-A0A1Z4NB16-F1
#
_cell.length_a   1.000
_cell.length_b   1.000
_cell.length_c   1.000
_cell.angle_alpha   90.00
_cell.angle_beta   90.00
_cell.angle_gamma   90.00
#
_symmetry.space_group_name_H-M   'P 1'
#
loop_
_entity.id
_entity.type
_entity.pdbx_description
1 polymer ?
#
loop_
_entity_poly.entity_id
_entity_poly.type
_entity_poly.pdbx_seq_one_letter_code
_entity_poly.pdbx_strand_id
1 'polypeptide(L)'
;MNQPSSSNSEIPATEANKDISHQADSVSATITVTSVEISELTEEEQRDRLHLERKVERAFFEAGKALMELRDRRLYRSTHKTFEDYCRDRFGHSRQKSNYLIAAADVYENLTTICCQISPTEDLTTNCCQILPTTEGQVRPITKLKPQEQWEVWQSAVQQAGGKVPTGRIVKDVVQRIMERTKVPNTYFVGEVCQILTKDNPELRGKGGCWAIVTQVNEFSCTVRMWDAEYTIGLKHLQSFNYLPDDCQQMQLLSDRISRVYSSTLEESVQKFLESLGKVNRPYLTTLEEKLLRVLESEILA
;
A
#
# COMPACT_ATOMS: atom_id res chain seq x y z
N MET A 1 52.19 12.98 42.81
CA MET A 1 53.38 12.24 43.27
C MET A 1 53.50 10.98 42.43
N ASN A 2 54.54 10.97 41.59
CA ASN A 2 55.30 9.86 41.00
C ASN A 2 54.57 8.74 40.23
N GLN A 3 54.46 8.97 38.91
CA GLN A 3 55.12 8.27 37.78
C GLN A 3 55.59 6.78 37.88
N PRO A 4 55.73 6.11 36.71
CA PRO A 4 55.49 4.69 36.46
C PRO A 4 56.77 3.87 36.20
N SER A 5 56.62 2.58 35.83
CA SER A 5 57.72 1.70 35.38
C SER A 5 57.50 1.26 33.93
N SER A 6 58.48 1.60 33.10
CA SER A 6 58.60 1.31 31.67
C SER A 6 59.09 -0.12 31.39
N SER A 7 58.82 -0.62 30.18
CA SER A 7 59.72 -1.52 29.47
C SER A 7 59.62 -1.22 27.96
N ASN A 8 60.70 -0.62 27.46
CA ASN A 8 61.05 -0.40 26.06
C ASN A 8 61.65 -1.67 25.44
N SER A 9 61.54 -1.81 24.12
CA SER A 9 62.60 -2.24 23.18
C SER A 9 62.09 -1.96 21.76
N GLU A 10 62.47 -0.84 21.15
CA GLU A 10 63.70 -0.62 20.36
C GLU A 10 63.48 -0.86 18.85
N ILE A 11 63.27 0.25 18.13
CA ILE A 11 63.47 0.38 16.68
C ILE A 11 64.72 1.26 16.53
N PRO A 12 65.78 0.85 15.80
CA PRO A 12 66.93 1.72 15.60
C PRO A 12 66.64 2.71 14.47
N ALA A 13 66.81 4.00 14.78
CA ALA A 13 67.06 5.05 13.82
C ALA A 13 68.58 5.13 13.58
N THR A 14 69.00 5.37 12.34
CA THR A 14 70.25 6.08 12.09
C THR A 14 70.06 7.09 10.97
N GLU A 15 70.40 8.32 11.33
CA GLU A 15 70.36 9.59 10.62
C GLU A 15 71.18 9.61 9.32
N ALA A 16 70.78 10.46 8.37
CA ALA A 16 71.54 11.67 8.02
C ALA A 16 70.86 12.43 6.88
N ASN A 17 70.39 13.64 7.19
CA ASN A 17 70.04 14.66 6.21
C ASN A 17 71.33 15.32 5.70
N LYS A 18 71.52 15.40 4.37
CA LYS A 18 72.19 16.55 3.76
C LYS A 18 71.94 16.67 2.25
N ASP A 19 71.64 17.92 1.91
CA ASP A 19 71.90 18.63 0.66
C ASP A 19 70.99 18.44 -0.56
N ILE A 20 70.32 19.57 -0.84
CA ILE A 20 69.62 19.95 -2.05
C ILE A 20 70.61 19.97 -3.22
N SER A 21 70.26 19.29 -4.32
CA SER A 21 70.66 19.68 -5.67
C SER A 21 69.54 19.32 -6.63
N HIS A 22 69.03 20.34 -7.32
CA HIS A 22 68.16 20.19 -8.47
C HIS A 22 68.97 19.59 -9.62
N GLN A 23 68.54 18.45 -10.15
CA GLN A 23 68.87 18.08 -11.52
C GLN A 23 67.72 17.28 -12.12
N ALA A 24 67.08 17.91 -13.10
CA ALA A 24 66.09 17.29 -13.95
C ALA A 24 66.79 16.27 -14.84
N ASP A 25 66.43 15.00 -14.69
CA ASP A 25 66.59 14.02 -15.75
C ASP A 25 65.34 13.12 -15.78
N SER A 26 64.59 13.29 -16.86
CA SER A 26 63.40 12.52 -17.20
C SER A 26 63.80 11.09 -17.55
N VAL A 27 63.73 10.18 -16.59
CA VAL A 27 63.74 8.73 -16.85
C VAL A 27 62.33 8.22 -16.70
N SER A 28 61.74 7.84 -17.83
CA SER A 28 60.42 7.23 -17.93
C SER A 28 60.37 5.96 -17.08
N ALA A 29 59.67 6.02 -15.94
CA ALA A 29 59.37 4.85 -15.15
C ALA A 29 58.28 4.04 -15.86
N THR A 30 58.69 3.02 -16.61
CA THR A 30 57.77 2.01 -17.14
C THR A 30 57.18 1.24 -15.96
N ILE A 31 55.95 1.62 -15.58
CA ILE A 31 55.13 0.85 -14.65
C ILE A 31 54.62 -0.37 -15.42
N THR A 32 55.28 -1.52 -15.24
CA THR A 32 54.81 -2.80 -15.75
C THR A 32 53.57 -3.19 -14.94
N VAL A 33 52.39 -2.84 -15.45
CA VAL A 33 51.11 -3.37 -14.95
C VAL A 33 51.07 -4.84 -15.34
N THR A 34 51.41 -5.72 -14.39
CA THR A 34 51.19 -7.16 -14.53
C THR A 34 49.68 -7.39 -14.60
N SER A 35 49.15 -7.55 -15.81
CA SER A 35 47.78 -7.97 -16.05
C SER A 35 47.60 -9.37 -15.47
N VAL A 36 46.88 -9.49 -14.36
CA VAL A 36 46.42 -10.78 -13.84
C VAL A 36 45.42 -11.32 -14.86
N GLU A 37 45.79 -12.36 -15.59
CA GLU A 37 44.88 -13.08 -16.48
C GLU A 37 43.75 -13.67 -15.64
N ILE A 38 42.53 -13.15 -15.82
CA ILE A 38 41.33 -13.70 -15.20
C ILE A 38 41.02 -15.00 -15.95
N SER A 39 41.30 -16.14 -15.34
CA SER A 39 40.96 -17.45 -15.91
C SER A 39 39.44 -17.58 -16.05
N GLU A 40 38.97 -18.07 -17.20
CA GLU A 40 37.54 -18.35 -17.43
C GLU A 40 37.06 -19.46 -16.49
N LEU A 41 35.85 -19.30 -15.93
CA LEU A 41 35.23 -20.28 -15.03
C LEU A 41 35.00 -21.62 -15.76
N THR A 42 35.34 -22.72 -15.09
CA THR A 42 34.99 -24.06 -15.56
C THR A 42 33.47 -24.28 -15.55
N GLU A 43 32.99 -25.27 -16.31
CA GLU A 43 31.57 -25.64 -16.33
C GLU A 43 31.05 -26.07 -14.94
N GLU A 44 31.91 -26.65 -14.12
CA GLU A 44 31.58 -27.00 -12.73
C GLU A 44 31.40 -25.75 -11.86
N GLU A 45 32.34 -24.81 -11.92
CA GLU A 45 32.24 -23.54 -11.18
C GLU A 45 31.05 -22.70 -11.63
N GLN A 46 30.68 -22.73 -12.91
CA GLN A 46 29.46 -22.07 -13.41
C GLN A 46 28.18 -22.71 -12.87
N ARG A 47 28.13 -24.04 -12.78
CA ARG A 47 26.98 -24.75 -12.17
C ARG A 47 26.86 -24.44 -10.67
N ASP A 48 27.98 -24.45 -9.96
CA ASP A 48 28.02 -24.14 -8.53
C ASP A 48 27.62 -22.70 -8.26
N ARG A 49 28.13 -21.76 -9.06
CA ARG A 49 27.73 -20.36 -9.02
C ARG A 49 26.21 -20.22 -9.16
N LEU A 50 25.61 -20.84 -10.19
CA LEU A 50 24.17 -20.77 -10.42
C LEU A 50 23.36 -21.38 -9.25
N HIS A 51 23.83 -22.48 -8.68
CA HIS A 51 23.20 -23.11 -7.51
C HIS A 51 23.21 -22.17 -6.29
N LEU A 52 24.36 -21.56 -6.01
CA LEU A 52 24.53 -20.63 -4.89
C LEU A 52 23.71 -19.35 -5.08
N GLU A 53 23.69 -18.79 -6.28
CA GLU A 53 22.88 -17.61 -6.62
C GLU A 53 21.38 -17.88 -6.34
N ARG A 54 20.84 -19.01 -6.84
CA ARG A 54 19.44 -19.40 -6.59
C ARG A 54 19.12 -19.58 -5.10
N LYS A 55 20.07 -20.10 -4.32
CA LYS A 55 19.90 -20.26 -2.88
C LYS A 55 19.81 -18.91 -2.17
N VAL A 56 20.64 -17.95 -2.58
CA VAL A 56 20.59 -16.58 -2.04
C VAL A 56 19.28 -15.88 -2.42
N GLU A 57 18.84 -16.00 -3.66
CA GLU A 57 17.59 -15.41 -4.14
C GLU A 57 16.34 -15.96 -3.43
N ARG A 58 16.36 -17.23 -3.02
CA ARG A 58 15.28 -17.90 -2.28
C ARG A 58 15.33 -17.71 -0.77
N ALA A 59 16.41 -17.17 -0.22
CA ALA A 59 16.62 -17.11 1.23
C ALA A 59 15.51 -16.35 1.98
N PHE A 60 14.97 -15.27 1.42
CA PHE A 60 13.89 -14.52 2.07
C PHE A 60 12.57 -15.31 2.09
N PHE A 61 12.30 -16.08 1.02
CA PHE A 61 11.12 -16.93 0.90
C PHE A 61 11.20 -18.09 1.91
N GLU A 62 12.34 -18.78 1.97
CA GLU A 62 12.58 -19.87 2.93
C GLU A 62 12.47 -19.36 4.37
N ALA A 63 13.05 -18.20 4.65
CA ALA A 63 12.91 -17.55 5.96
C ALA A 63 11.45 -17.22 6.30
N GLY A 64 10.69 -16.68 5.33
CA GLY A 64 9.27 -16.38 5.51
C GLY A 64 8.41 -17.61 5.78
N LYS A 65 8.60 -18.70 5.02
CA LYS A 65 7.91 -19.99 5.24
C LYS A 65 8.24 -20.58 6.62
N ALA A 66 9.51 -20.57 7.01
CA ALA A 66 9.93 -21.06 8.33
C ALA A 66 9.32 -20.22 9.47
N LEU A 67 9.31 -18.89 9.32
CA LEU A 67 8.68 -17.98 10.29
C LEU A 67 7.16 -18.22 10.38
N MET A 68 6.49 -18.46 9.25
CA MET A 68 5.08 -18.81 9.21
C MET A 68 4.81 -20.11 9.96
N GLU A 69 5.60 -21.15 9.70
CA GLU A 69 5.44 -22.43 10.38
C GLU A 69 5.69 -22.33 11.89
N LEU A 70 6.74 -21.60 12.31
CA LEU A 70 7.01 -21.29 13.72
C LEU A 70 5.82 -20.60 14.39
N ARG A 71 5.19 -19.65 13.68
CA ARG A 71 4.03 -18.88 14.15
C ARG A 71 2.79 -19.77 14.28
N ASP A 72 2.43 -20.47 13.21
CA ASP A 72 1.15 -21.16 13.07
C ASP A 72 1.10 -22.41 13.96
N ARG A 73 2.23 -23.14 14.09
CA ARG A 73 2.38 -24.27 15.02
C ARG A 73 2.69 -23.83 16.45
N ARG A 74 2.86 -22.53 16.70
CA ARG A 74 3.21 -21.93 18.00
C ARG A 74 4.44 -22.56 18.65
N LEU A 75 5.49 -22.85 17.87
CA LEU A 75 6.70 -23.54 18.38
C LEU A 75 7.55 -22.68 19.32
N TYR A 76 7.23 -21.39 19.45
CA TYR A 76 7.84 -20.46 20.40
C TYR A 76 7.26 -20.55 21.83
N ARG A 77 6.12 -21.22 22.01
CA ARG A 77 5.32 -21.18 23.26
C ARG A 77 6.03 -21.67 24.52
N SER A 78 7.12 -22.43 24.39
CA SER A 78 7.91 -22.92 25.53
C SER A 78 8.83 -21.85 26.12
N THR A 79 9.20 -20.83 25.33
CA THR A 79 10.18 -19.80 25.72
C THR A 79 9.58 -18.40 25.77
N HIS A 80 8.63 -18.08 24.87
CA HIS A 80 8.06 -16.74 24.75
C HIS A 80 6.53 -16.78 24.73
N LYS A 81 5.91 -15.74 25.27
CA LYS A 81 4.45 -15.59 25.29
C LYS A 81 3.87 -15.24 23.92
N THR A 82 4.61 -14.48 23.12
CA THR A 82 4.20 -14.03 21.79
C THR A 82 5.24 -14.43 20.74
N PHE A 83 4.78 -14.58 19.50
CA PHE A 83 5.66 -14.86 18.36
C PHE A 83 6.63 -13.71 18.11
N GLU A 84 6.16 -12.48 18.29
CA GLU A 84 6.93 -11.27 18.08
C GLU A 84 8.12 -11.13 19.03
N ASP A 85 7.93 -11.47 20.31
CA ASP A 85 9.02 -11.44 21.28
C ASP A 85 10.08 -12.49 20.93
N TYR A 86 9.64 -13.70 20.55
CA TYR A 86 10.55 -14.75 20.08
C TYR A 86 11.37 -14.31 18.86
N CYS A 87 10.74 -13.69 17.86
CA CYS A 87 11.45 -13.21 16.67
C CYS A 87 12.46 -12.10 17.00
N ARG A 88 12.13 -11.24 17.96
CA ARG A 88 13.01 -10.16 18.40
C ARG A 88 14.24 -10.73 19.09
N ASP A 89 14.05 -11.61 20.05
CA ASP A 89 15.13 -12.11 20.89
C ASP A 89 16.01 -13.12 20.15
N ARG A 90 15.43 -13.97 19.29
CA ARG A 90 16.19 -15.01 18.57
C ARG A 90 16.83 -14.52 17.27
N PHE A 91 16.15 -13.66 16.52
CA PHE A 91 16.58 -13.26 15.17
C PHE A 91 16.86 -11.76 15.02
N GLY A 92 16.66 -10.95 16.07
CA GLY A 92 16.79 -9.49 15.99
C GLY A 92 15.77 -8.85 15.05
N HIS A 93 14.67 -9.55 14.76
CA HIS A 93 13.64 -9.06 13.83
C HIS A 93 12.63 -8.18 14.55
N SER A 94 12.31 -7.03 13.97
CA SER A 94 11.14 -6.28 14.39
C SER A 94 9.87 -7.06 14.03
N ARG A 95 8.79 -6.83 14.78
CA ARG A 95 7.46 -7.39 14.47
C ARG A 95 7.07 -7.17 13.00
N GLN A 96 7.29 -5.97 12.49
CA GLN A 96 7.03 -5.63 11.10
C GLN A 96 7.85 -6.48 10.13
N LYS A 97 9.17 -6.61 10.37
CA LYS A 97 10.06 -7.39 9.50
C LYS A 97 9.61 -8.85 9.39
N SER A 98 9.28 -9.50 10.52
CA SER A 98 8.80 -10.89 10.51
C SER A 98 7.48 -11.03 9.73
N ASN A 99 6.53 -10.11 9.94
CA ASN A 99 5.26 -10.14 9.21
C ASN A 99 5.44 -9.89 7.70
N TYR A 100 6.34 -9.00 7.32
CA TYR A 100 6.65 -8.74 5.92
C TYR A 100 7.32 -9.94 5.24
N LEU A 101 8.24 -10.64 5.92
CA LEU A 101 8.86 -11.86 5.39
C LEU A 101 7.83 -12.96 5.16
N ILE A 102 6.89 -13.14 6.11
CA ILE A 102 5.79 -14.12 5.95
C ILE A 102 4.92 -13.74 4.76
N ALA A 103 4.43 -12.50 4.70
CA ALA A 103 3.55 -12.05 3.62
C ALA A 103 4.24 -12.12 2.24
N ALA A 104 5.53 -11.82 2.17
CA ALA A 104 6.30 -11.95 0.94
C ALA A 104 6.49 -13.40 0.50
N ALA A 105 6.60 -14.33 1.45
CA ALA A 105 6.68 -15.75 1.13
C ALA A 105 5.37 -16.26 0.53
N ASP A 106 4.22 -15.82 1.06
CA ASP A 106 2.90 -16.15 0.50
C ASP A 106 2.76 -15.64 -0.94
N VAL A 107 3.18 -14.39 -1.21
CA VAL A 107 3.17 -13.84 -2.59
C VAL A 107 4.09 -14.64 -3.51
N TYR A 108 5.30 -14.98 -3.06
CA TYR A 108 6.24 -15.78 -3.85
C TYR A 108 5.68 -17.16 -4.21
N GLU A 109 5.02 -17.82 -3.26
CA GLU A 109 4.37 -19.11 -3.46
C GLU A 109 3.20 -19.00 -4.45
N ASN A 110 2.39 -17.93 -4.37
CA ASN A 110 1.32 -17.65 -5.32
C ASN A 110 1.85 -17.45 -6.74
N LEU A 111 2.88 -16.61 -6.89
CA LEU A 111 3.51 -16.36 -8.19
C LEU A 111 4.08 -17.66 -8.79
N THR A 112 4.76 -18.46 -7.98
CA THR A 112 5.32 -19.75 -8.42
C THR A 112 4.22 -20.73 -8.84
N THR A 113 3.15 -20.85 -8.05
CA THR A 113 2.04 -21.77 -8.31
C THR A 113 1.30 -21.41 -9.59
N ILE A 114 0.99 -20.13 -9.78
CA ILE A 114 0.28 -19.63 -10.97
C ILE A 114 1.14 -19.83 -12.23
N CYS A 115 2.46 -19.56 -12.13
CA CYS A 115 3.40 -19.83 -13.21
C CYS A 115 3.36 -21.30 -13.68
N CYS A 116 3.37 -22.25 -12.74
CA CYS A 116 3.32 -23.68 -13.05
C CYS A 116 1.98 -24.12 -13.68
N GLN A 117 0.89 -23.42 -13.41
CA GLN A 117 -0.44 -23.75 -13.95
C GLN A 117 -0.65 -23.22 -15.38
N ILE A 118 -0.01 -22.10 -15.73
CA ILE A 118 -0.18 -21.44 -17.04
C ILE A 118 0.72 -22.06 -18.13
N SER A 119 1.80 -22.77 -17.76
CA SER A 119 2.71 -23.43 -18.71
C SER A 119 2.73 -24.96 -18.57
N PRO A 120 1.82 -25.70 -19.25
CA PRO A 120 2.02 -27.13 -19.54
C PRO A 120 2.82 -27.38 -20.84
N THR A 121 3.08 -26.35 -21.65
CA THR A 121 3.63 -26.48 -23.01
C THR A 121 5.02 -25.86 -23.15
N GLU A 122 5.93 -26.67 -23.69
CA GLU A 122 7.39 -26.55 -23.77
C GLU A 122 7.96 -25.41 -24.66
N ASP A 123 7.26 -24.27 -24.79
CA ASP A 123 7.80 -23.11 -25.52
C ASP A 123 8.46 -22.10 -24.56
N LEU A 124 9.73 -22.33 -24.27
CA LEU A 124 10.63 -21.55 -23.39
C LEU A 124 10.96 -20.13 -23.89
N THR A 125 10.21 -19.56 -24.83
CA THR A 125 10.57 -18.29 -25.48
C THR A 125 10.04 -17.05 -24.76
N THR A 126 9.15 -17.19 -23.77
CA THR A 126 8.68 -16.06 -22.95
C THR A 126 9.27 -16.12 -21.54
N ASN A 127 10.49 -15.57 -21.42
CA ASN A 127 11.27 -15.38 -20.17
C ASN A 127 10.53 -14.70 -19.00
N CYS A 128 9.31 -14.18 -19.20
CA CYS A 128 8.54 -13.47 -18.17
C CYS A 128 8.04 -14.39 -17.05
N CYS A 129 7.80 -15.69 -17.33
CA CYS A 129 7.38 -16.67 -16.35
C CYS A 129 8.51 -17.08 -15.38
N GLN A 130 9.76 -16.82 -15.73
CA GLN A 130 10.93 -17.31 -14.98
C GLN A 130 11.49 -16.30 -13.96
N ILE A 131 11.04 -15.05 -14.01
CA ILE A 131 11.58 -13.95 -13.20
C ILE A 131 10.80 -13.86 -11.90
N LEU A 132 11.34 -14.51 -10.87
CA LEU A 132 10.76 -14.51 -9.52
C LEU A 132 11.33 -13.36 -8.68
N PRO A 133 10.59 -12.93 -7.64
CA PRO A 133 11.11 -11.95 -6.69
C PRO A 133 12.36 -12.48 -5.98
N THR A 134 13.38 -11.64 -5.82
CA THR A 134 14.62 -11.97 -5.11
C THR A 134 14.70 -11.31 -3.74
N THR A 135 13.78 -10.39 -3.42
CA THR A 135 13.76 -9.67 -2.14
C THR A 135 12.32 -9.35 -1.72
N GLU A 136 12.04 -9.45 -0.42
CA GLU A 136 10.76 -9.08 0.22
C GLU A 136 10.26 -7.68 -0.22
N GLY A 137 11.16 -6.69 -0.31
CA GLY A 137 10.79 -5.32 -0.64
C GLY A 137 10.17 -5.14 -2.05
N GLN A 138 10.42 -6.08 -2.98
CA GLN A 138 9.83 -6.05 -4.32
C GLN A 138 8.34 -6.41 -4.28
N VAL A 139 7.97 -7.39 -3.45
CA VAL A 139 6.60 -7.90 -3.36
C VAL A 139 5.76 -7.20 -2.30
N ARG A 140 6.39 -6.46 -1.37
CA ARG A 140 5.68 -5.70 -0.33
C ARG A 140 4.47 -4.90 -0.86
N PRO A 141 4.55 -4.16 -1.99
CA PRO A 141 3.43 -3.37 -2.50
C PRO A 141 2.20 -4.21 -2.92
N ILE A 142 2.41 -5.47 -3.31
CA ILE A 142 1.36 -6.35 -3.84
C ILE A 142 0.80 -7.33 -2.81
N THR A 143 1.37 -7.42 -1.60
CA THR A 143 0.95 -8.35 -0.53
C THR A 143 -0.55 -8.27 -0.17
N LYS A 144 -1.20 -7.13 -0.40
CA LYS A 144 -2.63 -6.92 -0.09
C LYS A 144 -3.57 -7.25 -1.24
N LEU A 145 -3.04 -7.50 -2.44
CA LEU A 145 -3.84 -7.79 -3.64
C LEU A 145 -4.25 -9.27 -3.67
N LYS A 146 -5.24 -9.61 -4.49
CA LYS A 146 -5.64 -11.02 -4.69
C LYS A 146 -4.56 -11.79 -5.46
N PRO A 147 -4.47 -13.13 -5.34
CA PRO A 147 -3.43 -13.92 -6.02
C PRO A 147 -3.31 -13.67 -7.54
N GLN A 148 -4.44 -13.55 -8.25
CA GLN A 148 -4.44 -13.23 -9.68
C GLN A 148 -3.91 -11.81 -9.95
N GLU A 149 -4.35 -10.81 -9.17
CA GLU A 149 -3.90 -9.42 -9.30
C GLU A 149 -2.40 -9.29 -8.96
N GLN A 150 -1.90 -10.07 -8.00
CA GLN A 150 -0.47 -10.15 -7.67
C GLN A 150 0.34 -10.60 -8.90
N TRP A 151 -0.13 -11.63 -9.61
CA TRP A 151 0.52 -12.14 -10.82
C TRP A 151 0.51 -11.11 -11.95
N GLU A 152 -0.63 -10.49 -12.24
CA GLU A 152 -0.76 -9.48 -13.29
C GLU A 152 0.14 -8.26 -13.06
N VAL A 153 0.15 -7.74 -11.82
CA VAL A 153 1.02 -6.63 -11.44
C VAL A 153 2.48 -7.02 -11.59
N TRP A 154 2.86 -8.22 -11.12
CA TRP A 154 4.24 -8.69 -11.20
C TRP A 154 4.70 -8.83 -12.66
N GLN A 155 3.89 -9.45 -13.51
CA GLN A 155 4.19 -9.60 -14.93
C GLN A 155 4.33 -8.25 -15.65
N SER A 156 3.44 -7.29 -15.36
CA SER A 156 3.54 -5.95 -15.91
C SER A 156 4.80 -5.21 -15.42
N ALA A 157 5.19 -5.40 -14.15
CA ALA A 157 6.41 -4.83 -13.60
C ALA A 157 7.67 -5.43 -14.27
N VAL A 158 7.70 -6.75 -14.51
CA VAL A 158 8.78 -7.44 -15.25
C VAL A 158 8.90 -6.91 -16.68
N GLN A 159 7.76 -6.72 -17.36
CA GLN A 159 7.74 -6.16 -18.72
C GLN A 159 8.28 -4.73 -18.75
N GLN A 160 7.91 -3.89 -17.77
CA GLN A 160 8.43 -2.52 -17.64
C GLN A 160 9.92 -2.49 -17.30
N ALA A 161 10.42 -3.48 -16.58
CA ALA A 161 11.85 -3.65 -16.28
C ALA A 161 12.67 -4.23 -17.47
N GLY A 162 12.03 -4.44 -18.64
CA GLY A 162 12.70 -4.96 -19.83
C GLY A 162 13.08 -6.44 -19.71
N GLY A 163 12.27 -7.24 -18.99
CA GLY A 163 12.56 -8.67 -18.78
C GLY A 163 13.68 -8.91 -17.76
N LYS A 164 13.88 -7.99 -16.82
CA LYS A 164 14.76 -8.15 -15.65
C LYS A 164 13.94 -8.17 -14.36
N VAL A 165 14.57 -8.59 -13.26
CA VAL A 165 13.93 -8.54 -11.94
C VAL A 165 13.54 -7.09 -11.62
N PRO A 166 12.24 -6.78 -11.42
CA PRO A 166 11.80 -5.41 -11.22
C PRO A 166 12.25 -4.91 -9.85
N THR A 167 12.53 -3.61 -9.77
CA THR A 167 12.77 -2.96 -8.48
C THR A 167 11.44 -2.73 -7.75
N GLY A 168 11.45 -2.67 -6.42
CA GLY A 168 10.23 -2.41 -5.64
C GLY A 168 9.56 -1.06 -5.97
N ARG A 169 10.32 -0.09 -6.52
CA ARG A 169 9.76 1.16 -7.05
C ARG A 169 8.91 0.91 -8.29
N ILE A 170 9.42 0.17 -9.27
CA ILE A 170 8.66 -0.19 -10.49
C ILE A 170 7.39 -0.95 -10.12
N VAL A 171 7.48 -1.92 -9.21
CA VAL A 171 6.31 -2.68 -8.75
C VAL A 171 5.27 -1.76 -8.10
N LYS A 172 5.70 -0.84 -7.23
CA LYS A 172 4.82 0.18 -6.63
C LYS A 172 4.20 1.09 -7.70
N ASP A 173 5.01 1.52 -8.66
CA ASP A 173 4.70 2.12 -9.97
C ASP A 173 3.44 1.55 -10.60
N VAL A 174 3.56 0.25 -10.88
CA VAL A 174 2.57 -0.57 -11.56
C VAL A 174 1.33 -0.77 -10.71
N VAL A 175 1.48 -1.06 -9.40
CA VAL A 175 0.35 -1.16 -8.47
C VAL A 175 -0.47 0.12 -8.49
N GLN A 176 0.20 1.26 -8.35
CA GLN A 176 -0.46 2.56 -8.32
C GLN A 176 -1.21 2.80 -9.63
N ARG A 177 -0.58 2.54 -10.78
CA ARG A 177 -1.22 2.68 -12.09
C ARG A 177 -2.39 1.72 -12.30
N ILE A 178 -2.28 0.47 -11.83
CA ILE A 178 -3.38 -0.50 -11.94
C ILE A 178 -4.52 -0.08 -11.02
N MET A 179 -4.23 0.28 -9.77
CA MET A 179 -5.22 0.84 -8.85
C MET A 179 -5.91 2.08 -9.45
N GLU A 180 -5.16 2.94 -10.14
CA GLU A 180 -5.67 4.10 -10.86
C GLU A 180 -6.49 3.73 -12.11
N ARG A 181 -6.10 2.69 -12.84
CA ARG A 181 -6.81 2.25 -14.03
C ARG A 181 -8.09 1.47 -13.71
N THR A 182 -8.10 0.72 -12.61
CA THR A 182 -9.28 0.00 -12.10
C THR A 182 -10.19 0.90 -11.27
N LYS A 183 -9.91 2.22 -11.18
CA LYS A 183 -10.87 3.22 -10.73
C LYS A 183 -12.07 3.13 -11.69
N VAL A 184 -13.11 2.41 -11.28
CA VAL A 184 -14.42 2.52 -11.91
C VAL A 184 -14.72 4.03 -11.94
N PRO A 185 -14.93 4.63 -13.12
CA PRO A 185 -15.23 6.05 -13.22
C PRO A 185 -16.35 6.38 -12.25
N ASN A 186 -16.25 7.52 -11.57
CA ASN A 186 -17.34 7.98 -10.72
C ASN A 186 -18.60 8.09 -11.60
N THR A 187 -19.53 7.15 -11.43
CA THR A 187 -20.76 7.07 -12.22
C THR A 187 -21.79 8.08 -11.76
N TYR A 188 -21.54 8.76 -10.63
CA TYR A 188 -22.47 9.72 -10.07
C TYR A 188 -22.41 11.05 -10.82
N PHE A 189 -23.56 11.72 -10.91
CA PHE A 189 -23.69 13.06 -11.49
C PHE A 189 -24.26 14.06 -10.48
N VAL A 190 -24.00 15.35 -10.72
CA VAL A 190 -24.51 16.42 -9.86
C VAL A 190 -26.04 16.42 -9.88
N GLY A 191 -26.64 16.48 -8.70
CA GLY A 191 -28.08 16.43 -8.48
C GLY A 191 -28.66 15.03 -8.26
N GLU A 192 -27.84 13.98 -8.39
CA GLU A 192 -28.27 12.61 -8.14
C GLU A 192 -28.54 12.36 -6.65
N VAL A 193 -29.62 11.63 -6.37
CA VAL A 193 -30.01 11.27 -5.00
C VAL A 193 -29.42 9.91 -4.64
N CYS A 194 -28.68 9.85 -3.54
CA CYS A 194 -27.97 8.67 -3.09
C CYS A 194 -28.23 8.40 -1.60
N GLN A 195 -28.07 7.16 -1.19
CA GLN A 195 -28.16 6.71 0.20
C GLN A 195 -26.76 6.58 0.80
N ILE A 196 -26.62 7.00 2.06
CA ILE A 196 -25.37 6.90 2.80
C ILE A 196 -25.24 5.52 3.47
N LEU A 197 -24.12 4.86 3.20
CA LEU A 197 -23.73 3.58 3.79
C LEU A 197 -22.60 3.79 4.83
N THR A 198 -22.81 3.35 6.05
CA THR A 198 -21.88 3.57 7.18
C THR A 198 -20.77 2.55 7.32
N LYS A 199 -20.60 1.62 6.37
CA LYS A 199 -19.61 0.54 6.45
C LYS A 199 -18.23 1.12 6.75
N ASP A 200 -17.74 0.92 7.97
CA ASP A 200 -16.39 1.24 8.45
C ASP A 200 -15.96 2.72 8.47
N ASN A 201 -16.89 3.70 8.38
CA ASN A 201 -16.55 5.12 8.50
C ASN A 201 -17.07 5.74 9.83
N PRO A 202 -16.19 6.12 10.77
CA PRO A 202 -16.60 6.72 12.04
C PRO A 202 -17.27 8.08 11.89
N GLU A 203 -16.99 8.85 10.82
CA GLU A 203 -17.60 10.16 10.55
C GLU A 203 -19.06 10.06 10.12
N LEU A 204 -19.48 8.90 9.60
CA LEU A 204 -20.86 8.64 9.15
C LEU A 204 -21.71 8.00 10.26
N ARG A 205 -21.21 7.87 11.49
CA ARG A 205 -21.92 7.18 12.58
C ARG A 205 -23.25 7.88 12.87
N GLY A 206 -24.35 7.11 12.78
CA GLY A 206 -25.72 7.62 12.97
C GLY A 206 -26.40 8.16 11.70
N LYS A 207 -25.65 8.32 10.60
CA LYS A 207 -26.15 8.83 9.29
C LYS A 207 -26.47 7.72 8.29
N GLY A 208 -26.39 6.46 8.73
CA GLY A 208 -26.68 5.31 7.88
C GLY A 208 -28.14 5.27 7.47
N GLY A 209 -28.35 5.08 6.17
CA GLY A 209 -29.69 5.03 5.57
C GLY A 209 -30.29 6.39 5.24
N CYS A 210 -29.64 7.50 5.62
CA CYS A 210 -30.06 8.83 5.20
C CYS A 210 -29.84 9.00 3.70
N TRP A 211 -30.74 9.73 3.05
CA TRP A 211 -30.52 10.17 1.67
C TRP A 211 -29.69 11.46 1.66
N ALA A 212 -28.97 11.67 0.55
CA ALA A 212 -28.14 12.81 0.30
C ALA A 212 -28.14 13.13 -1.19
N ILE A 213 -27.89 14.39 -1.54
CA ILE A 213 -27.87 14.85 -2.93
C ILE A 213 -26.45 15.19 -3.32
N VAL A 214 -25.98 14.64 -4.43
CA VAL A 214 -24.63 14.92 -4.95
C VAL A 214 -24.54 16.39 -5.38
N THR A 215 -23.73 17.18 -4.71
CA THR A 215 -23.48 18.60 -5.06
C THR A 215 -22.24 18.76 -5.91
N GLN A 216 -21.23 17.90 -5.69
CA GLN A 216 -19.99 17.91 -6.46
C GLN A 216 -19.48 16.48 -6.65
N VAL A 217 -19.04 16.18 -7.87
CA VAL A 217 -18.46 14.89 -8.26
C VAL A 217 -16.94 15.05 -8.28
N ASN A 218 -16.23 14.34 -7.41
CA ASN A 218 -14.76 14.27 -7.41
C ASN A 218 -14.30 12.92 -7.97
N GLU A 219 -12.99 12.76 -8.18
CA GLU A 219 -12.41 11.55 -8.79
C GLU A 219 -12.67 10.27 -7.96
N PHE A 220 -12.69 10.36 -6.61
CA PHE A 220 -12.90 9.22 -5.66
C PHE A 220 -14.00 9.43 -4.62
N SER A 221 -14.69 10.56 -4.67
CA SER A 221 -15.68 10.93 -3.69
C SER A 221 -16.73 11.82 -4.33
N CYS A 222 -17.88 11.90 -3.69
CA CYS A 222 -18.84 12.95 -3.98
C CYS A 222 -18.96 13.83 -2.75
N THR A 223 -19.03 15.14 -2.97
CA THR A 223 -19.62 16.02 -1.97
C THR A 223 -21.11 15.85 -2.08
N VAL A 224 -21.74 15.51 -0.96
CA VAL A 224 -23.18 15.30 -0.88
C VAL A 224 -23.77 16.21 0.19
N ARG A 225 -24.94 16.77 -0.10
CA ARG A 225 -25.74 17.54 0.84
C ARG A 225 -26.72 16.63 1.56
N MET A 226 -26.65 16.63 2.87
CA MET A 226 -27.61 15.99 3.75
C MET A 226 -28.53 17.04 4.39
N TRP A 227 -29.49 16.59 5.19
CA TRP A 227 -30.42 17.46 5.91
C TRP A 227 -29.73 18.40 6.92
N ASP A 228 -28.53 18.07 7.40
CA ASP A 228 -27.82 18.87 8.41
C ASP A 228 -26.59 19.64 7.88
N ALA A 229 -25.82 19.05 6.96
CA ALA A 229 -24.62 19.66 6.41
C ALA A 229 -24.19 18.98 5.08
N GLU A 230 -23.15 19.52 4.46
CA GLU A 230 -22.47 18.87 3.33
C GLU A 230 -21.29 18.01 3.81
N TYR A 231 -21.13 16.84 3.18
CA TYR A 231 -20.09 15.86 3.51
C TYR A 231 -19.38 15.38 2.26
N THR A 232 -18.07 15.19 2.34
CA THR A 232 -17.30 14.51 1.29
C THR A 232 -17.24 13.02 1.59
N ILE A 233 -17.94 12.23 0.78
CA ILE A 233 -18.12 10.80 1.03
C ILE A 233 -17.50 9.99 -0.12
N GLY A 234 -16.67 9.00 0.22
CA GLY A 234 -16.06 8.11 -0.77
C GLY A 234 -17.10 7.21 -1.45
N LEU A 235 -16.89 6.86 -2.72
CA LEU A 235 -17.88 6.14 -3.56
C LEU A 235 -18.39 4.81 -2.95
N LYS A 236 -17.55 4.12 -2.18
CA LYS A 236 -17.90 2.86 -1.48
C LYS A 236 -18.97 3.03 -0.39
N HIS A 237 -19.23 4.26 0.03
CA HIS A 237 -20.22 4.62 1.05
C HIS A 237 -21.48 5.27 0.47
N LEU A 238 -21.60 5.31 -0.87
CA LEU A 238 -22.75 5.87 -1.57
C LEU A 238 -23.46 4.77 -2.35
N GLN A 239 -24.79 4.80 -2.32
CA GLN A 239 -25.64 3.95 -3.14
C GLN A 239 -26.68 4.80 -3.86
N SER A 240 -26.67 4.84 -5.19
CA SER A 240 -27.70 5.56 -5.95
C SER A 240 -29.09 4.97 -5.71
N PHE A 241 -30.10 5.85 -5.57
CA PHE A 241 -31.50 5.43 -5.60
C PHE A 241 -32.02 5.17 -7.02
N ASN A 242 -31.26 5.56 -8.06
CA ASN A 242 -31.68 5.50 -9.47
C ASN A 242 -33.04 6.18 -9.71
N TYR A 243 -33.29 7.29 -9.02
CA TYR A 243 -34.51 8.08 -9.21
C TYR A 243 -34.56 8.70 -10.60
N LEU A 244 -35.80 8.86 -11.11
CA LEU A 244 -36.04 9.60 -12.33
C LEU A 244 -35.73 11.09 -12.12
N PRO A 245 -35.43 11.85 -13.18
CA PRO A 245 -35.12 13.28 -13.07
C PRO A 245 -36.18 14.07 -12.29
N ASP A 246 -37.47 13.76 -12.47
CA ASP A 246 -38.57 14.42 -11.76
C ASP A 246 -38.53 14.14 -10.25
N ASP A 247 -38.27 12.89 -9.85
CA ASP A 247 -38.13 12.48 -8.45
C ASP A 247 -36.89 13.12 -7.81
N CYS A 248 -35.79 13.22 -8.56
CA CYS A 248 -34.58 13.94 -8.12
C CYS A 248 -34.88 15.43 -7.85
N GLN A 249 -35.68 16.08 -8.69
CA GLN A 249 -36.10 17.47 -8.46
C GLN A 249 -36.95 17.61 -7.20
N GLN A 250 -37.88 16.68 -6.96
CA GLN A 250 -38.69 16.69 -5.74
C GLN A 250 -37.83 16.55 -4.48
N MET A 251 -36.84 15.64 -4.51
CA MET A 251 -35.90 15.47 -3.40
C MET A 251 -34.99 16.69 -3.20
N GLN A 252 -34.56 17.36 -4.27
CA GLN A 252 -33.83 18.63 -4.18
C GLN A 252 -34.65 19.73 -3.52
N LEU A 253 -35.92 19.90 -3.93
CA LEU A 253 -36.82 20.85 -3.30
C LEU A 253 -37.00 20.55 -1.81
N LEU A 254 -37.17 19.27 -1.46
CA LEU A 254 -37.28 18.85 -0.07
C LEU A 254 -35.98 19.15 0.72
N SER A 255 -34.81 18.88 0.13
CA SER A 255 -33.50 19.17 0.73
C SER A 255 -33.33 20.65 1.02
N ASP A 256 -33.70 21.50 0.07
CA ASP A 256 -33.58 22.95 0.22
C ASP A 256 -34.53 23.49 1.28
N ARG A 257 -35.75 22.96 1.37
CA ARG A 257 -36.71 23.30 2.43
C ARG A 257 -36.18 22.92 3.81
N ILE A 258 -35.70 21.70 3.97
CA ILE A 258 -35.15 21.22 5.24
C ILE A 258 -33.92 22.05 5.65
N SER A 259 -33.02 22.33 4.70
CA SER A 259 -31.77 23.06 4.97
C SER A 259 -32.02 24.52 5.40
N ARG A 260 -33.11 25.15 4.95
CA ARG A 260 -33.49 26.50 5.38
C ARG A 260 -33.98 26.54 6.82
N VAL A 261 -34.69 25.49 7.23
CA VAL A 261 -35.28 25.38 8.56
C VAL A 261 -34.25 24.89 9.57
N TYR A 262 -33.33 24.02 9.15
CA TYR A 262 -32.37 23.39 10.05
C TYR A 262 -31.39 24.39 10.68
N SER A 263 -31.30 24.35 12.02
CA SER A 263 -30.29 25.04 12.81
C SER A 263 -29.90 24.18 14.01
N SER A 264 -28.63 24.25 14.41
CA SER A 264 -28.10 23.52 15.58
C SER A 264 -28.68 24.00 16.92
N THR A 265 -29.36 25.17 16.94
CA THR A 265 -30.00 25.74 18.13
C THR A 265 -31.46 25.32 18.31
N LEU A 266 -32.01 24.53 17.39
CA LEU A 266 -33.40 24.06 17.48
C LEU A 266 -33.60 23.05 18.61
N GLU A 267 -34.84 22.92 19.07
CA GLU A 267 -35.24 21.87 20.02
C GLU A 267 -34.93 20.47 19.48
N GLU A 268 -34.53 19.55 20.37
CA GLU A 268 -34.17 18.18 20.02
C GLU A 268 -35.32 17.43 19.30
N SER A 269 -36.56 17.73 19.67
CA SER A 269 -37.78 17.21 19.02
C SER A 269 -37.85 17.58 17.54
N VAL A 270 -37.58 18.85 17.21
CA VAL A 270 -37.56 19.36 15.84
C VAL A 270 -36.39 18.77 15.06
N GLN A 271 -35.20 18.69 15.67
CA GLN A 271 -34.03 18.07 15.05
C GLN A 271 -34.29 16.60 14.71
N LYS A 272 -34.92 15.83 15.62
CA LYS A 272 -35.29 14.43 15.38
C LYS A 272 -36.32 14.28 14.27
N PHE A 273 -37.26 15.22 14.16
CA PHE A 273 -38.21 15.24 13.06
C PHE A 273 -37.50 15.49 11.72
N LEU A 274 -36.61 16.49 11.63
CA LEU A 274 -35.83 16.76 10.40
C LEU A 274 -34.90 15.59 10.04
N GLU A 275 -34.26 14.96 11.04
CA GLU A 275 -33.48 13.73 10.85
C GLU A 275 -34.34 12.60 10.26
N SER A 276 -35.60 12.48 10.72
CA SER A 276 -36.54 11.47 10.20
C SER A 276 -36.89 11.71 8.73
N LEU A 277 -37.08 12.98 8.33
CA LEU A 277 -37.29 13.36 6.93
C LEU A 277 -36.06 13.02 6.07
N GLY A 278 -34.86 13.18 6.62
CA GLY A 278 -33.59 12.79 6.00
C GLY A 278 -33.40 11.28 5.80
N LYS A 279 -34.25 10.43 6.38
CA LYS A 279 -34.25 8.95 6.24
C LYS A 279 -35.39 8.41 5.37
N VAL A 280 -36.20 9.30 4.81
CA VAL A 280 -37.32 8.92 3.96
C VAL A 280 -36.82 8.43 2.60
N ASN A 281 -37.18 7.21 2.19
CA ASN A 281 -36.76 6.61 0.91
C ASN A 281 -37.80 6.83 -0.21
N ARG A 282 -38.57 7.92 -0.16
CA ARG A 282 -39.60 8.27 -1.16
C ARG A 282 -39.49 9.75 -1.54
N PRO A 283 -39.80 10.12 -2.79
CA PRO A 283 -39.66 11.49 -3.28
C PRO A 283 -40.76 12.46 -2.82
N TYR A 284 -41.73 12.00 -2.03
CA TYR A 284 -42.86 12.79 -1.57
C TYR A 284 -43.09 12.69 -0.06
N LEU A 285 -43.55 13.79 0.54
CA LEU A 285 -44.01 13.84 1.91
C LEU A 285 -45.48 13.41 2.03
N THR A 286 -45.86 12.84 3.17
CA THR A 286 -47.27 12.67 3.54
C THR A 286 -47.92 14.01 3.84
N THR A 287 -49.25 14.03 3.84
CA THR A 287 -50.04 15.21 4.22
C THR A 287 -49.71 15.73 5.62
N LEU A 288 -49.34 14.85 6.55
CA LEU A 288 -48.98 15.24 7.92
C LEU A 288 -47.56 15.82 7.98
N GLU A 289 -46.58 15.17 7.37
CA GLU A 289 -45.19 15.66 7.31
C GLU A 289 -45.11 17.01 6.62
N GLU A 290 -45.85 17.21 5.53
CA GLU A 290 -45.94 18.49 4.82
C GLU A 290 -46.52 19.60 5.71
N LYS A 291 -47.58 19.30 6.48
CA LYS A 291 -48.15 20.27 7.43
C LYS A 291 -47.17 20.62 8.54
N LEU A 292 -46.48 19.63 9.10
CA LEU A 292 -45.47 19.84 10.14
C LEU A 292 -44.30 20.68 9.62
N LEU A 293 -43.78 20.36 8.43
CA LEU A 293 -42.69 21.11 7.83
C LEU A 293 -43.11 22.56 7.54
N ARG A 294 -44.34 22.80 7.06
CA ARG A 294 -44.86 24.16 6.84
C ARG A 294 -44.97 24.99 8.11
N VAL A 295 -45.39 24.37 9.22
CA VAL A 295 -45.45 25.07 10.52
C VAL A 295 -44.05 25.45 10.97
N LEU A 296 -43.08 24.55 10.82
CA LEU A 296 -41.68 24.86 11.13
C LEU A 296 -41.12 25.97 10.23
N GLU A 297 -41.42 25.93 8.93
CA GLU A 297 -41.06 26.98 7.97
C GLU A 297 -41.66 28.34 8.40
N SER A 298 -42.92 28.39 8.84
CA SER A 298 -43.55 29.65 9.27
C SER A 298 -43.02 30.18 10.60
N GLU A 299 -42.67 29.33 11.55
CA GLU A 299 -42.21 29.77 12.87
C GLU A 299 -40.72 30.15 12.89
N ILE A 300 -39.90 29.50 12.05
CA ILE A 300 -38.44 29.69 12.04
C ILE A 300 -38.00 30.74 11.02
N LEU A 301 -38.75 30.92 9.93
CA LEU A 301 -38.44 31.90 8.87
C LEU A 301 -39.25 33.20 8.97
N ALA A 302 -40.14 33.33 9.97
CA ALA A 302 -40.81 34.59 10.31
C ALA A 302 -39.91 35.51 11.13
#